data_AF-A0A101NFM2-F1
#
_entry.id   AF-A0A101NFM2-F1
#
_cell.length_a   1.000
_cell.length_b   1.000
_cell.length_c   1.000
_cell.angle_alpha   90.00
_cell.angle_beta   90.00
_cell.angle_gamma   90.00
#
_symmetry.space_group_name_H-M   'P 1'
#
loop_
_entity.id
_entity.type
_entity.pdbx_description
1 polymer ?
#
loop_
_entity_poly.entity_id
_entity_poly.type
_entity_poly.pdbx_seq_one_letter_code
_entity_poly.pdbx_strand_id
1 'polypeptide(L)'
;MRQLPEADRDAIRLAQDPKFPRLLEQIVATGGCSHPVHLSGSTTTVDGTTGEILHHYDTRNEPGERLLVRCRNRRATICPACSRLHAGDTYHLVRAGLLGGKNVPDSVRHRPRLFVTLTAPSFGLVHRSSEPCRPRRDGGTCEHGRPLGCGLVHTSDVLSAGQPLCPDCYDYTAHVLWHVHASKLWDRFVIDVRRRLASSVGLVQSRFARHARLSFARVAEYQRRAAVHVHAVVRLDGPTGPGDEPPAWGTAQLLIDAVRASARRVLVRTPYSPAVGEMSLRWGAQIDARPLRTDGGGPDDDAVAAYVAKYVTKGASDIGAGTDYRLSTWGDIESAPVTEHVRTLMRTCWRLGGLPEYAPLRLRAWVHTLGYRGHILTKSRAYSTTYTALRAERAHYRGHTDLPHAITERHWRYVGSGHTPGAALVATGIAEDLAESRRLALVTVQEGEWC
;
A
#
# COMPACT_ATOMS: atom_id res chain seq x y z
N MET A 1 12.21 34.71 27.03
CA MET A 1 12.42 33.55 26.12
C MET A 1 12.56 32.19 26.80
N ARG A 2 13.21 32.03 27.97
CA ARG A 2 13.41 30.70 28.61
C ARG A 2 12.12 29.94 29.03
N GLN A 3 10.98 30.64 29.15
CA GLN A 3 9.69 30.05 29.51
C GLN A 3 8.87 29.53 28.31
N LEU A 4 9.29 29.81 27.07
CA LEU A 4 8.59 29.29 25.89
C LEU A 4 8.98 27.83 25.62
N PRO A 5 8.05 26.98 25.13
CA PRO A 5 8.35 25.67 24.57
C PRO A 5 9.50 25.71 23.55
N GLU A 6 10.23 24.59 23.42
CA GLU A 6 11.36 24.49 22.49
C GLU A 6 10.96 24.81 21.04
N ALA A 7 9.78 24.32 20.62
CA ALA A 7 9.25 24.55 19.28
C ALA A 7 9.02 26.04 18.99
N ASP A 8 8.48 26.80 19.95
CA ASP A 8 8.21 28.23 19.79
C ASP A 8 9.50 29.05 19.75
N ARG A 9 10.47 28.70 20.59
CA ARG A 9 11.81 29.33 20.55
C ARG A 9 12.50 29.07 19.22
N ASP A 10 12.43 27.85 18.72
CA ASP A 10 13.01 27.50 17.42
C ASP A 10 12.27 28.19 16.27
N ALA A 11 10.94 28.29 16.32
CA ALA A 11 10.15 29.00 15.32
C ALA A 11 10.51 30.50 15.27
N ILE A 12 10.64 31.16 16.42
CA ILE A 12 11.09 32.57 16.49
C ILE A 12 12.50 32.70 15.92
N ARG A 13 13.42 31.80 16.29
CA ARG A 13 14.78 31.79 15.75
C ARG A 13 14.80 31.64 14.23
N LEU A 14 13.99 30.72 13.70
CA LEU A 14 13.85 30.52 12.26
C LEU A 14 13.31 31.77 11.59
N ALA A 15 12.26 32.39 12.12
CA ALA A 15 11.67 33.61 11.53
C ALA A 15 12.64 34.81 11.51
N GLN A 16 13.63 34.83 12.40
CA GLN A 16 14.69 35.84 12.45
C GLN A 16 15.89 35.53 11.54
N ASP A 17 15.97 34.32 10.97
CA ASP A 17 17.05 33.95 10.05
C ASP A 17 16.87 34.67 8.69
N PRO A 18 17.88 35.39 8.17
CA PRO A 18 17.80 36.06 6.87
C PRO A 18 17.43 35.12 5.70
N LYS A 19 17.76 33.82 5.81
CA LYS A 19 17.44 32.80 4.81
C LYS A 19 16.06 32.15 5.04
N PHE A 20 15.27 32.59 6.02
CA PHE A 20 13.95 32.06 6.31
C PHE A 20 12.98 32.07 5.12
N PRO A 21 12.87 33.13 4.30
CA PRO A 21 12.00 33.11 3.13
C PRO A 21 12.33 31.96 2.18
N ARG A 22 13.63 31.70 1.96
CA ARG A 22 14.09 30.59 1.14
C ARG A 22 13.79 29.23 1.78
N LEU A 23 13.96 29.11 3.10
CA LEU A 23 13.57 27.89 3.82
C LEU A 23 12.06 27.63 3.68
N LEU A 24 11.24 28.67 3.81
CA LEU A 24 9.79 28.59 3.65
C LEU A 24 9.41 28.11 2.25
N GLU A 25 10.02 28.67 1.20
CA GLU A 25 9.85 28.20 -0.18
C GLU A 25 10.17 26.71 -0.33
N GLN A 26 11.29 26.24 0.25
CA GLN A 26 11.63 24.83 0.22
C GLN A 26 10.55 23.97 0.91
N ILE A 27 10.06 24.37 2.09
CA ILE A 27 9.00 23.64 2.81
C ILE A 27 7.69 23.63 1.98
N VAL A 28 7.30 24.76 1.39
CA VAL A 28 6.14 24.88 0.49
C VAL A 28 6.29 23.99 -0.75
N ALA A 29 7.47 23.93 -1.36
CA ALA A 29 7.75 23.04 -2.49
C ALA A 29 7.57 21.55 -2.12
N THR A 30 7.94 21.18 -0.88
CA THR A 30 7.64 19.84 -0.34
C THR A 30 6.17 19.64 0.05
N GLY A 31 5.34 20.70 -0.03
CA GLY A 31 3.92 20.72 0.30
C GLY A 31 3.63 20.40 1.75
N GLY A 32 4.49 20.86 2.66
CA GLY A 32 4.37 20.57 4.09
C GLY A 32 4.74 19.13 4.44
N CYS A 33 5.77 18.57 3.79
CA CYS A 33 6.24 17.22 4.14
C CYS A 33 6.69 17.19 5.61
N SER A 34 6.15 16.27 6.42
CA SER A 34 6.44 16.17 7.86
C SER A 34 7.88 15.75 8.18
N HIS A 35 8.53 15.02 7.26
CA HIS A 35 9.87 14.49 7.49
C HIS A 35 10.73 14.52 6.21
N PRO A 36 11.01 15.70 5.64
CA PRO A 36 11.71 15.81 4.35
C PRO A 36 13.09 15.16 4.40
N VAL A 37 13.57 14.71 3.26
CA VAL A 37 14.96 14.24 3.09
C VAL A 37 15.82 15.44 2.72
N HIS A 38 17.00 15.53 3.30
CA HIS A 38 17.97 16.57 3.04
C HIS A 38 19.02 16.07 2.06
N LEU A 39 19.17 16.78 0.94
CA LEU A 39 20.21 16.52 -0.05
C LEU A 39 21.17 17.71 -0.09
N SER A 40 22.46 17.44 -0.20
CA SER A 40 23.49 18.44 -0.44
C SER A 40 24.25 18.09 -1.71
N GLY A 41 24.60 19.09 -2.51
CA GLY A 41 25.28 18.93 -3.78
C GLY A 41 24.73 19.81 -4.88
N SER A 42 24.77 19.33 -6.12
CA SER A 42 24.47 20.14 -7.31
C SER A 42 23.84 19.35 -8.45
N THR A 43 23.27 20.09 -9.40
CA THR A 43 22.80 19.59 -10.68
C THR A 43 23.17 20.58 -11.76
N THR A 44 23.85 20.10 -12.81
CA THR A 44 24.20 20.86 -14.00
C THR A 44 23.52 20.23 -15.19
N THR A 45 22.79 21.02 -15.96
CA THR A 45 22.21 20.61 -17.24
C THR A 45 22.97 21.35 -18.32
N VAL A 46 23.53 20.60 -19.26
CA VAL A 46 24.26 21.11 -20.41
C VAL A 46 23.55 20.75 -21.69
N ASP A 47 23.73 21.55 -22.74
CA ASP A 47 23.33 21.18 -24.09
C ASP A 47 24.28 20.07 -24.59
N GLY A 48 23.72 18.93 -25.00
CA GLY A 48 24.52 17.76 -25.38
C GLY A 48 25.28 17.91 -26.71
N THR A 49 25.00 18.95 -27.49
CA THR A 49 25.66 19.21 -28.78
C THR A 49 26.78 20.24 -28.63
N THR A 50 26.52 21.31 -27.88
CA THR A 50 27.43 22.46 -27.73
C THR A 50 28.24 22.43 -26.44
N GLY A 51 27.77 21.70 -25.41
CA GLY A 51 28.35 21.70 -24.07
C GLY A 51 28.01 22.93 -23.22
N GLU A 52 27.16 23.85 -23.72
CA GLU A 52 26.74 25.04 -22.98
C GLU A 52 25.96 24.66 -21.72
N ILE A 53 26.23 25.33 -20.59
CA ILE A 53 25.47 25.13 -19.36
C ILE A 53 24.12 25.84 -19.48
N LEU A 54 23.06 25.04 -19.67
CA LEU A 54 21.68 25.52 -19.73
C LEU A 54 21.11 25.86 -18.35
N HIS A 55 21.52 25.10 -17.32
CA HIS A 55 21.05 25.31 -15.95
C HIS A 55 22.03 24.72 -14.94
N HIS A 56 22.36 25.48 -13.90
CA HIS A 56 23.13 24.99 -12.75
C HIS A 56 22.42 25.34 -11.44
N TYR A 57 22.33 24.38 -10.53
CA TYR A 57 21.82 24.56 -9.18
C TYR A 57 22.75 23.86 -8.19
N ASP A 58 23.07 24.52 -7.07
CA ASP A 58 23.84 23.94 -5.99
C ASP A 58 23.36 24.43 -4.62
N THR A 59 23.65 23.66 -3.57
CA THR A 59 23.13 23.94 -2.24
C THR A 59 24.01 24.83 -1.37
N ARG A 60 25.17 25.34 -1.84
CA ARG A 60 26.13 26.09 -0.99
C ARG A 60 25.51 27.32 -0.34
N ASN A 61 24.58 27.97 -1.04
CA ASN A 61 23.91 29.18 -0.55
C ASN A 61 22.53 28.90 0.07
N GLU A 62 22.06 27.66 0.05
CA GLU A 62 20.76 27.27 0.61
C GLU A 62 20.78 27.28 2.15
N PRO A 63 19.60 27.41 2.82
CA PRO A 63 19.49 27.29 4.27
C PRO A 63 20.02 25.94 4.75
N GLY A 64 21.08 25.96 5.57
CA GLY A 64 21.74 24.74 6.06
C GLY A 64 22.46 23.93 4.98
N GLU A 65 22.86 24.58 3.88
CA GLU A 65 23.61 24.00 2.76
C GLU A 65 22.97 22.75 2.14
N ARG A 66 21.63 22.74 2.13
CA ARG A 66 20.81 21.59 1.77
C ARG A 66 19.53 21.98 1.04
N LEU A 67 19.06 21.06 0.22
CA LEU A 67 17.75 21.05 -0.42
C LEU A 67 16.83 20.07 0.32
N LEU A 68 15.63 20.53 0.66
CA LEU A 68 14.55 19.68 1.17
C LEU A 68 13.81 19.00 0.02
N VAL A 69 13.75 17.68 0.04
CA VAL A 69 12.92 16.89 -0.87
C VAL A 69 11.87 16.08 -0.11
N ARG A 70 10.71 15.87 -0.73
CA ARG A 70 9.62 15.08 -0.14
C ARG A 70 10.11 13.69 0.28
N CYS A 71 9.69 13.23 1.46
CA CYS A 71 10.06 11.91 1.99
C CYS A 71 9.45 10.74 1.21
N ARG A 72 8.37 11.01 0.45
CA ARG A 72 7.61 10.01 -0.33
C ARG A 72 7.08 8.86 0.53
N ASN A 73 6.93 9.06 1.84
CA ASN A 73 6.32 8.07 2.71
C ASN A 73 4.83 7.96 2.35
N ARG A 74 4.37 6.73 2.08
CA ARG A 74 2.97 6.47 1.74
C ARG A 74 2.04 6.56 2.94
N ARG A 75 2.55 6.46 4.18
CA ARG A 75 1.73 6.28 5.38
C ARG A 75 1.24 7.60 5.94
N ALA A 76 -0.07 7.70 6.13
CA ALA A 76 -0.71 8.93 6.61
C ALA A 76 -0.23 9.32 8.01
N THR A 77 -0.05 8.33 8.89
CA THR A 77 0.50 8.47 10.25
C THR A 77 1.92 9.04 10.32
N ILE A 78 2.71 8.87 9.25
CA ILE A 78 4.11 9.32 9.21
C ILE A 78 4.26 10.65 8.46
N CYS A 79 3.53 10.82 7.36
CA CYS A 79 3.55 12.06 6.58
C CYS A 79 2.24 12.22 5.80
N PRO A 80 1.23 12.90 6.37
CA PRO A 80 -0.06 13.11 5.73
C PRO A 80 0.07 13.74 4.32
N ALA A 81 0.96 14.72 4.18
CA ALA A 81 1.19 15.43 2.91
C ALA A 81 1.70 14.51 1.79
N CYS A 82 2.73 13.70 2.06
CA CYS A 82 3.26 12.77 1.05
C CYS A 82 2.34 11.58 0.81
N SER A 83 1.68 11.09 1.86
CA SER A 83 0.70 10.01 1.79
C SER A 83 -0.47 10.36 0.88
N ARG A 84 -1.04 11.57 1.02
CA ARG A 84 -2.12 12.07 0.15
C ARG A 84 -1.70 12.10 -1.32
N LEU A 85 -0.50 12.61 -1.61
CA LEU A 85 0.02 12.63 -2.98
C LEU A 85 0.16 11.22 -3.56
N HIS A 86 0.66 10.29 -2.76
CA HIS A 86 0.77 8.88 -3.13
C HIS A 86 -0.61 8.24 -3.35
N ALA A 87 -1.62 8.59 -2.55
CA ALA A 87 -2.99 8.15 -2.74
C ALA A 87 -3.57 8.64 -4.07
N GLY A 88 -3.38 9.92 -4.40
CA GLY A 88 -3.82 10.50 -5.67
C GLY A 88 -3.13 9.85 -6.88
N ASP A 89 -1.81 9.62 -6.80
CA ASP A 89 -1.08 8.89 -7.85
C ASP A 89 -1.61 7.46 -8.00
N THR A 90 -1.96 6.81 -6.90
CA THR A 90 -2.53 5.45 -6.90
C THR A 90 -3.92 5.44 -7.51
N TYR A 91 -4.77 6.41 -7.16
CA TYR A 91 -6.09 6.58 -7.74
C TYR A 91 -6.00 6.67 -9.27
N HIS A 92 -5.17 7.58 -9.79
CA HIS A 92 -4.99 7.70 -11.24
C HIS A 92 -4.38 6.46 -11.89
N LEU A 93 -3.48 5.76 -11.20
CA LEU A 93 -2.90 4.51 -11.70
C LEU A 93 -3.95 3.39 -11.79
N VAL A 94 -4.83 3.24 -10.79
CA VAL A 94 -5.90 2.24 -10.79
C VAL A 94 -6.97 2.61 -11.81
N ARG A 95 -7.43 3.87 -11.77
CA ARG A 95 -8.44 4.44 -12.65
C ARG A 95 -8.04 4.34 -14.12
N ALA A 96 -6.80 4.68 -14.49
CA ALA A 96 -6.34 4.55 -15.87
C ALA A 96 -6.43 3.11 -16.37
N GLY A 97 -6.23 2.12 -15.50
CA GLY A 97 -6.44 0.70 -15.85
C GLY A 97 -7.90 0.26 -15.87
N LEU A 98 -8.84 1.05 -15.37
CA LEU A 98 -10.26 0.75 -15.43
C LEU A 98 -10.93 1.48 -16.59
N LEU A 99 -10.70 2.78 -16.69
CA LEU A 99 -11.45 3.68 -17.57
C LEU A 99 -10.66 4.17 -18.79
N GLY A 100 -9.34 3.97 -18.82
CA GLY A 100 -8.46 4.59 -19.82
C GLY A 100 -7.91 5.95 -19.37
N GLY A 101 -7.25 6.65 -20.28
CA GLY A 101 -6.48 7.87 -20.04
C GLY A 101 -5.04 7.62 -19.59
N LYS A 102 -4.23 8.69 -19.57
CA LYS A 102 -2.81 8.67 -19.18
C LYS A 102 -2.00 7.56 -19.87
N ASN A 103 -2.09 7.53 -21.21
CA ASN A 103 -1.47 6.53 -22.10
C ASN A 103 -2.10 5.13 -22.06
N VAL A 104 -3.33 5.01 -21.55
CA VAL A 104 -4.14 3.78 -21.63
C VAL A 104 -5.37 4.07 -22.50
N PRO A 105 -5.71 3.23 -23.49
CA PRO A 105 -6.89 3.45 -24.32
C PRO A 105 -8.21 3.33 -23.54
N ASP A 106 -9.21 4.13 -23.90
CA ASP A 106 -10.52 4.14 -23.22
C ASP A 106 -11.30 2.84 -23.42
N SER A 107 -10.98 2.07 -24.47
CA SER A 107 -11.54 0.74 -24.73
C SER A 107 -11.32 -0.26 -23.59
N VAL A 108 -10.36 0.00 -22.68
CA VAL A 108 -10.14 -0.86 -21.51
C VAL A 108 -11.37 -0.98 -20.61
N ARG A 109 -12.28 0.01 -20.65
CA ARG A 109 -13.53 -0.01 -19.87
C ARG A 109 -14.49 -1.13 -20.28
N HIS A 110 -14.34 -1.66 -21.48
CA HIS A 110 -15.20 -2.73 -22.02
C HIS A 110 -14.56 -4.12 -21.89
N ARG A 111 -13.34 -4.20 -21.34
CA ARG A 111 -12.62 -5.47 -21.15
C ARG A 111 -13.29 -6.33 -20.07
N PRO A 112 -13.12 -7.66 -20.10
CA PRO A 112 -13.46 -8.52 -18.97
C PRO A 112 -12.65 -8.12 -17.75
N ARG A 113 -13.32 -7.58 -16.74
CA ARG A 113 -12.71 -6.99 -15.55
C ARG A 113 -13.43 -7.45 -14.29
N LEU A 114 -12.68 -7.82 -13.27
CA LEU A 114 -13.20 -8.22 -11.97
C LEU A 114 -12.57 -7.41 -10.85
N PHE A 115 -13.36 -7.15 -9.81
CA PHE A 115 -12.87 -6.87 -8.48
C PHE A 115 -12.85 -8.18 -7.68
N VAL A 116 -11.66 -8.55 -7.21
CA VAL A 116 -11.39 -9.82 -6.54
C VAL A 116 -10.93 -9.55 -5.12
N THR A 117 -11.47 -10.29 -4.15
CA THR A 117 -11.01 -10.29 -2.76
C THR A 117 -10.59 -11.71 -2.36
N LEU A 118 -9.33 -11.87 -1.96
CA LEU A 118 -8.76 -13.11 -1.43
C LEU A 118 -8.40 -12.92 0.05
N THR A 119 -8.96 -13.72 0.95
CA THR A 119 -8.67 -13.58 2.38
C THR A 119 -7.64 -14.59 2.88
N ALA A 120 -6.98 -14.28 4.00
CA ALA A 120 -6.35 -15.31 4.81
C ALA A 120 -7.36 -16.36 5.29
N PRO A 121 -6.94 -17.60 5.59
CA PRO A 121 -7.75 -18.57 6.29
C PRO A 121 -8.08 -18.09 7.71
N SER A 122 -8.90 -18.87 8.41
CA SER A 122 -9.09 -18.70 9.86
C SER A 122 -7.92 -19.37 10.59
N PHE A 123 -7.34 -18.67 11.57
CA PHE A 123 -6.33 -19.21 12.48
C PHE A 123 -6.89 -19.48 13.88
N GLY A 124 -8.15 -19.14 14.11
CA GLY A 124 -8.83 -19.29 15.40
C GLY A 124 -10.09 -18.43 15.44
N LEU A 125 -10.94 -18.66 16.43
CA LEU A 125 -12.12 -17.83 16.63
C LEU A 125 -11.71 -16.46 17.18
N VAL A 126 -12.15 -15.40 16.50
CA VAL A 126 -11.92 -14.01 16.92
C VAL A 126 -13.23 -13.29 17.22
N HIS A 127 -13.19 -12.33 18.13
CA HIS A 127 -14.26 -11.38 18.37
C HIS A 127 -14.60 -10.62 17.08
N ARG A 128 -15.89 -10.34 16.89
CA ARG A 128 -16.41 -9.54 15.77
C ARG A 128 -17.08 -8.29 16.33
N SER A 129 -16.97 -7.21 15.58
CA SER A 129 -17.78 -6.01 15.79
C SER A 129 -19.09 -6.12 14.99
N SER A 130 -20.12 -5.39 15.42
CA SER A 130 -21.50 -5.34 14.90
C SER A 130 -22.31 -6.63 15.12
N GLU A 131 -23.52 -6.46 15.66
CA GLU A 131 -24.42 -7.50 16.19
C GLU A 131 -23.85 -8.22 17.44
N PRO A 132 -24.62 -9.07 18.16
CA PRO A 132 -24.07 -9.93 19.21
C PRO A 132 -22.84 -10.69 18.69
N CYS A 133 -21.74 -10.65 19.43
CA CYS A 133 -20.47 -11.19 18.98
C CYS A 133 -20.46 -12.71 19.04
N ARG A 134 -20.64 -13.37 17.89
CA ARG A 134 -20.63 -14.84 17.77
C ARG A 134 -21.52 -15.51 18.83
N PRO A 135 -22.84 -15.23 18.85
CA PRO A 135 -23.77 -15.94 19.73
C PRO A 135 -23.74 -17.42 19.37
N ARG A 136 -23.75 -18.28 20.39
CA ARG A 136 -23.77 -19.73 20.24
C ARG A 136 -24.81 -20.28 21.20
N ARG A 137 -25.83 -20.97 20.67
CA ARG A 137 -26.99 -21.44 21.45
C ARG A 137 -26.59 -22.51 22.46
N ASP A 138 -25.72 -23.44 22.06
CA ASP A 138 -25.39 -24.62 22.88
C ASP A 138 -24.26 -24.36 23.89
N GLY A 139 -23.82 -23.10 24.03
CA GLY A 139 -22.65 -22.76 24.83
C GLY A 139 -21.39 -23.49 24.36
N GLY A 140 -20.55 -23.87 25.31
CA GLY A 140 -19.33 -24.65 25.09
C GLY A 140 -18.05 -23.87 25.38
N THR A 141 -17.10 -24.56 26.00
CA THR A 141 -15.75 -24.07 26.26
C THR A 141 -14.75 -24.80 25.37
N CYS A 142 -13.64 -24.13 25.04
CA CYS A 142 -12.49 -24.84 24.49
C CYS A 142 -11.81 -25.67 25.59
N GLU A 143 -10.84 -26.49 25.21
CA GLU A 143 -10.01 -27.27 26.14
C GLU A 143 -9.28 -26.40 27.18
N HIS A 144 -9.06 -25.11 26.89
CA HIS A 144 -8.48 -24.12 27.81
C HIS A 144 -9.53 -23.48 28.74
N GLY A 145 -10.77 -23.98 28.77
CA GLY A 145 -11.84 -23.49 29.64
C GLY A 145 -12.47 -22.16 29.21
N ARG A 146 -12.12 -21.60 28.04
CA ARG A 146 -12.67 -20.33 27.57
C ARG A 146 -13.92 -20.52 26.69
N PRO A 147 -14.92 -19.62 26.75
CA PRO A 147 -16.10 -19.72 25.91
C PRO A 147 -15.80 -19.72 24.40
N LEU A 148 -16.47 -20.59 23.65
CA LEU A 148 -16.40 -20.65 22.18
C LEU A 148 -17.33 -19.63 21.48
N GLY A 149 -18.05 -18.84 22.26
CA GLY A 149 -18.90 -17.72 21.83
C GLY A 149 -18.78 -16.58 22.82
N CYS A 150 -19.15 -15.36 22.41
CA CYS A 150 -19.04 -14.18 23.27
C CYS A 150 -20.41 -13.59 23.62
N GLY A 151 -21.31 -13.46 22.65
CA GLY A 151 -22.66 -12.93 22.84
C GLY A 151 -22.73 -11.41 23.12
N LEU A 152 -21.64 -10.79 23.57
CA LEU A 152 -21.56 -9.35 23.83
C LEU A 152 -21.64 -8.52 22.54
N VAL A 153 -22.18 -7.31 22.61
CA VAL A 153 -22.15 -6.36 21.51
C VAL A 153 -20.89 -5.50 21.65
N HIS A 154 -19.91 -5.68 20.77
CA HIS A 154 -18.71 -4.84 20.73
C HIS A 154 -18.97 -3.63 19.85
N THR A 155 -18.81 -2.42 20.41
CA THR A 155 -18.78 -1.19 19.62
C THR A 155 -17.54 -1.19 18.72
N SER A 156 -17.61 -0.47 17.60
CA SER A 156 -16.58 -0.54 16.54
C SER A 156 -15.23 0.09 16.91
N ASP A 157 -15.21 0.84 18.00
CA ASP A 157 -14.08 1.52 18.64
C ASP A 157 -13.34 0.64 19.67
N VAL A 158 -13.96 -0.44 20.16
CA VAL A 158 -13.30 -1.34 21.11
C VAL A 158 -12.23 -2.15 20.40
N LEU A 159 -11.01 -2.11 20.95
CA LEU A 159 -9.85 -2.92 20.56
C LEU A 159 -10.10 -4.44 20.60
N SER A 160 -11.26 -4.88 21.11
CA SER A 160 -11.68 -6.29 21.18
C SER A 160 -11.92 -6.89 19.80
N ALA A 161 -12.45 -6.15 18.84
CA ALA A 161 -12.77 -6.69 17.51
C ALA A 161 -11.51 -7.21 16.80
N GLY A 162 -11.51 -8.50 16.43
CA GLY A 162 -10.36 -9.16 15.81
C GLY A 162 -9.42 -9.87 16.79
N GLN A 163 -9.54 -9.65 18.11
CA GLN A 163 -8.79 -10.44 19.09
C GLN A 163 -9.33 -11.88 19.20
N PRO A 164 -8.48 -12.88 19.49
CA PRO A 164 -8.93 -14.25 19.70
C PRO A 164 -9.87 -14.37 20.89
N LEU A 165 -10.92 -15.19 20.77
CA LEU A 165 -11.76 -15.60 21.92
C LEU A 165 -10.91 -16.36 22.96
N CYS A 166 -9.99 -17.18 22.47
CA CYS A 166 -8.99 -17.86 23.27
C CYS A 166 -7.63 -17.69 22.59
N PRO A 167 -6.68 -16.96 23.21
CA PRO A 167 -5.32 -16.83 22.70
C PRO A 167 -4.65 -18.18 22.51
N ASP A 168 -4.87 -19.13 23.41
CA ASP A 168 -4.23 -20.45 23.39
C ASP A 168 -4.76 -21.35 22.26
N CYS A 169 -6.02 -21.15 21.83
CA CYS A 169 -6.58 -21.82 20.65
C CYS A 169 -6.19 -21.16 19.31
N TYR A 170 -5.54 -20.00 19.32
CA TYR A 170 -5.23 -19.28 18.09
C TYR A 170 -3.89 -19.73 17.52
N ASP A 171 -3.88 -20.16 16.26
CA ASP A 171 -2.68 -20.60 15.56
C ASP A 171 -1.84 -19.43 15.05
N TYR A 172 -1.08 -18.85 15.97
CA TYR A 172 -0.14 -17.76 15.69
C TYR A 172 0.96 -18.16 14.70
N THR A 173 1.39 -19.42 14.73
CA THR A 173 2.45 -19.95 13.87
C THR A 173 1.97 -19.99 12.41
N ALA A 174 0.80 -20.57 12.16
CA ALA A 174 0.19 -20.57 10.83
C ALA A 174 -0.07 -19.15 10.33
N HIS A 175 -0.50 -18.22 11.20
CA HIS A 175 -0.74 -16.83 10.81
C HIS A 175 0.54 -16.17 10.29
N VAL A 176 1.62 -16.20 11.06
CA VAL A 176 2.89 -15.57 10.67
C VAL A 176 3.47 -16.23 9.42
N LEU A 177 3.45 -17.56 9.34
CA LEU A 177 3.94 -18.28 8.16
C LEU A 177 3.07 -18.02 6.93
N TRP A 178 1.76 -17.88 7.10
CA TRP A 178 0.88 -17.45 6.01
C TRP A 178 1.24 -16.04 5.51
N HIS A 179 1.47 -15.09 6.41
CA HIS A 179 1.86 -13.72 6.06
C HIS A 179 3.15 -13.65 5.24
N VAL A 180 4.21 -14.34 5.67
CA VAL A 180 5.51 -14.28 4.98
C VAL A 180 5.46 -14.94 3.60
N HIS A 181 4.50 -15.84 3.39
CA HIS A 181 4.22 -16.53 2.14
C HIS A 181 3.07 -15.94 1.31
N ALA A 182 2.36 -14.91 1.79
CA ALA A 182 1.21 -14.32 1.10
C ALA A 182 1.54 -13.82 -0.33
N SER A 183 2.73 -13.25 -0.53
CA SER A 183 3.18 -12.85 -1.87
C SER A 183 3.47 -14.05 -2.79
N LYS A 184 3.92 -15.19 -2.24
CA LYS A 184 4.10 -16.45 -2.98
C LYS A 184 2.76 -17.08 -3.32
N LEU A 185 1.78 -17.02 -2.41
CA LEU A 185 0.39 -17.43 -2.69
C LEU A 185 -0.21 -16.59 -3.84
N TRP A 186 0.03 -15.28 -3.85
CA TRP A 186 -0.40 -14.41 -4.94
C TRP A 186 0.26 -14.77 -6.28
N ASP A 187 1.58 -14.97 -6.30
CA ASP A 187 2.30 -15.43 -7.50
C ASP A 187 1.68 -16.71 -8.07
N ARG A 188 1.48 -17.72 -7.22
CA ARG A 188 0.87 -19.00 -7.62
C ARG A 188 -0.56 -18.84 -8.09
N PHE A 189 -1.34 -17.96 -7.47
CA PHE A 189 -2.69 -17.61 -7.91
C PHE A 189 -2.71 -17.02 -9.32
N VAL A 190 -1.88 -16.00 -9.59
CA VAL A 190 -1.80 -15.39 -10.93
C VAL A 190 -1.33 -16.41 -11.99
N ILE A 191 -0.41 -17.31 -11.63
CA ILE A 191 0.02 -18.41 -12.52
C ILE A 191 -1.15 -19.38 -12.79
N ASP A 192 -1.86 -19.83 -11.75
CA ASP A 192 -2.95 -20.80 -11.89
C ASP A 192 -4.13 -20.23 -12.69
N VAL A 193 -4.49 -18.95 -12.50
CA VAL A 193 -5.54 -18.30 -13.29
C VAL A 193 -5.21 -18.33 -14.78
N ARG A 194 -3.98 -17.95 -15.16
CA ARG A 194 -3.52 -18.00 -16.56
C ARG A 194 -3.57 -19.42 -17.12
N ARG A 195 -3.13 -20.41 -16.33
CA ARG A 195 -3.15 -21.83 -16.73
C ARG A 195 -4.57 -22.33 -16.95
N ARG A 196 -5.51 -21.97 -16.08
CA ARG A 196 -6.92 -22.36 -16.18
C ARG A 196 -7.61 -21.72 -17.36
N LEU A 197 -7.40 -20.42 -17.59
CA LEU A 197 -7.89 -19.74 -18.77
C LEU A 197 -7.38 -20.39 -20.06
N ALA A 198 -6.10 -20.76 -20.11
CA ALA A 198 -5.56 -21.49 -21.27
C ALA A 198 -6.25 -22.85 -21.45
N SER A 199 -6.30 -23.66 -20.39
CA SER A 199 -6.89 -25.01 -20.44
C SER A 199 -8.38 -25.00 -20.77
N SER A 200 -9.15 -24.01 -20.32
CA SER A 200 -10.59 -23.91 -20.60
C SER A 200 -10.92 -23.67 -22.07
N VAL A 201 -9.94 -23.25 -22.88
CA VAL A 201 -10.11 -23.02 -24.31
C VAL A 201 -9.16 -23.88 -25.16
N GLY A 202 -8.62 -24.97 -24.60
CA GLY A 202 -7.75 -25.90 -25.32
C GLY A 202 -6.36 -25.35 -25.66
N LEU A 203 -5.92 -24.24 -25.04
CA LEU A 203 -4.60 -23.67 -25.27
C LEU A 203 -3.54 -24.34 -24.40
N VAL A 204 -2.37 -24.58 -24.98
CA VAL A 204 -1.16 -24.95 -24.22
C VAL A 204 -0.79 -23.79 -23.30
N GLN A 205 -0.62 -24.07 -22.00
CA GLN A 205 -0.41 -23.04 -20.97
C GLN A 205 0.79 -22.12 -21.25
N SER A 206 1.87 -22.65 -21.82
CA SER A 206 3.07 -21.87 -22.21
C SER A 206 2.80 -20.88 -23.34
N ARG A 207 1.75 -21.09 -24.14
CA ARG A 207 1.35 -20.23 -25.26
C ARG A 207 0.33 -19.15 -24.85
N PHE A 208 -0.21 -19.17 -23.63
CA PHE A 208 -1.22 -18.21 -23.18
C PHE A 208 -0.86 -16.75 -23.48
N ALA A 209 0.40 -16.36 -23.23
CA ALA A 209 0.88 -14.99 -23.46
C ALA A 209 0.86 -14.53 -24.93
N ARG A 210 0.72 -15.45 -25.90
CA ARG A 210 0.53 -15.14 -27.32
C ARG A 210 -0.92 -14.83 -27.69
N HIS A 211 -1.87 -15.18 -26.81
CA HIS A 211 -3.31 -15.05 -27.06
C HIS A 211 -3.99 -14.05 -26.12
N ALA A 212 -3.50 -13.91 -24.90
CA ALA A 212 -4.11 -13.04 -23.91
C ALA A 212 -3.13 -12.64 -22.81
N ARG A 213 -3.47 -11.57 -22.10
CA ARG A 213 -2.71 -11.08 -20.96
C ARG A 213 -3.61 -10.86 -19.76
N LEU A 214 -3.21 -11.43 -18.62
CA LEU A 214 -3.85 -11.17 -17.33
C LEU A 214 -3.20 -9.96 -16.68
N SER A 215 -3.85 -8.81 -16.82
CA SER A 215 -3.44 -7.55 -16.20
C SER A 215 -4.09 -7.40 -14.83
N PHE A 216 -3.38 -6.86 -13.86
CA PHE A 216 -3.93 -6.61 -12.53
C PHE A 216 -3.28 -5.43 -11.81
N ALA A 217 -4.00 -4.87 -10.86
CA ALA A 217 -3.49 -4.08 -9.74
C ALA A 217 -4.06 -4.68 -8.45
N ARG A 218 -3.19 -4.98 -7.48
CA ARG A 218 -3.59 -5.55 -6.19
C ARG A 218 -3.11 -4.70 -5.03
N VAL A 219 -3.96 -4.59 -4.01
CA VAL A 219 -3.65 -3.99 -2.71
C VAL A 219 -3.76 -5.04 -1.60
N ALA A 220 -2.78 -5.07 -0.71
CA ALA A 220 -2.85 -5.82 0.54
C ALA A 220 -3.36 -4.89 1.64
N GLU A 221 -4.38 -5.34 2.36
CA GLU A 221 -4.98 -4.63 3.47
C GLU A 221 -4.98 -5.56 4.68
N TYR A 222 -4.72 -5.00 5.87
CA TYR A 222 -4.88 -5.78 7.10
C TYR A 222 -6.34 -5.71 7.55
N GLN A 223 -6.85 -6.82 8.07
CA GLN A 223 -8.15 -6.86 8.73
C GLN A 223 -8.00 -6.58 10.22
N ARG A 224 -9.11 -6.31 10.92
CA ARG A 224 -9.12 -6.12 12.39
C ARG A 224 -8.47 -7.28 13.16
N ARG A 225 -8.52 -8.51 12.63
CA ARG A 225 -7.81 -9.68 13.18
C ARG A 225 -6.32 -9.74 12.86
N ALA A 226 -5.72 -8.62 12.45
CA ALA A 226 -4.34 -8.47 12.02
C ALA A 226 -3.88 -9.39 10.86
N ALA A 227 -4.80 -10.08 10.16
CA ALA A 227 -4.50 -10.89 8.99
C ALA A 227 -4.67 -10.07 7.70
N VAL A 228 -3.73 -10.22 6.77
CA VAL A 228 -3.81 -9.58 5.46
C VAL A 228 -4.87 -10.27 4.59
N HIS A 229 -5.68 -9.47 3.90
CA HIS A 229 -6.40 -9.89 2.69
C HIS A 229 -5.90 -9.10 1.47
N VAL A 230 -6.20 -9.60 0.28
CA VAL A 230 -5.78 -8.99 -0.98
C VAL A 230 -7.01 -8.61 -1.77
N HIS A 231 -7.13 -7.32 -2.08
CA HIS A 231 -8.06 -6.82 -3.08
C HIS A 231 -7.31 -6.66 -4.41
N ALA A 232 -7.93 -7.03 -5.51
CA ALA A 232 -7.33 -6.90 -6.83
C ALA A 232 -8.36 -6.50 -7.88
N VAL A 233 -7.99 -5.54 -8.72
CA VAL A 233 -8.61 -5.35 -10.02
C VAL A 233 -7.87 -6.25 -10.99
N VAL A 234 -8.59 -7.16 -11.64
CA VAL A 234 -8.06 -8.08 -12.64
C VAL A 234 -8.76 -7.81 -13.97
N ARG A 235 -7.98 -7.68 -15.05
CA ARG A 235 -8.46 -7.41 -16.40
C ARG A 235 -7.84 -8.39 -17.38
N LEU A 236 -8.63 -8.92 -18.29
CA LEU A 236 -8.14 -9.72 -19.41
C LEU A 236 -7.96 -8.80 -20.63
N ASP A 237 -6.74 -8.74 -21.15
CA ASP A 237 -6.34 -7.98 -22.32
C ASP A 237 -5.94 -8.92 -23.46
N GLY A 238 -5.79 -8.39 -24.68
CA GLY A 238 -5.06 -9.05 -25.75
C GLY A 238 -3.56 -9.24 -25.43
N PRO A 239 -2.82 -9.99 -26.26
CA PRO A 239 -1.44 -10.37 -25.98
C PRO A 239 -0.49 -9.17 -25.80
N THR A 240 -0.71 -8.06 -26.51
CA THR A 240 0.17 -6.88 -26.43
C THR A 240 -0.21 -5.92 -25.29
N GLY A 241 -1.36 -6.11 -24.64
CA GLY A 241 -1.78 -5.37 -23.45
C GLY A 241 -3.03 -4.51 -23.67
N PRO A 242 -3.16 -3.35 -23.01
CA PRO A 242 -4.44 -2.63 -22.90
C PRO A 242 -4.99 -2.12 -24.24
N GLY A 243 -4.13 -1.86 -25.22
CA GLY A 243 -4.55 -1.45 -26.58
C GLY A 243 -4.97 -2.60 -27.49
N ASP A 244 -4.91 -3.84 -27.00
CA ASP A 244 -5.19 -5.04 -27.76
C ASP A 244 -6.49 -5.68 -27.29
N GLU A 245 -7.32 -6.10 -28.24
CA GLU A 245 -8.62 -6.70 -27.94
C GLU A 245 -8.43 -8.06 -27.27
N PRO A 246 -9.14 -8.36 -26.17
CA PRO A 246 -9.12 -9.70 -25.61
C PRO A 246 -9.72 -10.68 -26.63
N PRO A 247 -9.28 -11.94 -26.63
CA PRO A 247 -9.84 -12.93 -27.52
C PRO A 247 -11.33 -13.16 -27.23
N ALA A 248 -12.11 -13.54 -28.24
CA ALA A 248 -13.57 -13.70 -28.13
C ALA A 248 -14.02 -14.68 -27.03
N TRP A 249 -13.20 -15.67 -26.69
CA TRP A 249 -13.46 -16.60 -25.59
C TRP A 249 -13.25 -15.99 -24.20
N GLY A 250 -12.55 -14.85 -24.13
CA GLY A 250 -12.20 -14.15 -22.91
C GLY A 250 -13.41 -13.43 -22.33
N THR A 251 -14.31 -14.15 -21.68
CA THR A 251 -15.50 -13.57 -21.04
C THR A 251 -15.27 -13.28 -19.56
N ALA A 252 -16.06 -12.38 -18.98
CA ALA A 252 -16.02 -12.13 -17.53
C ALA A 252 -16.36 -13.40 -16.72
N GLN A 253 -17.29 -14.23 -17.22
CA GLN A 253 -17.67 -15.49 -16.57
C GLN A 253 -16.50 -16.47 -16.51
N LEU A 254 -15.79 -16.66 -17.64
CA LEU A 254 -14.62 -17.54 -17.69
C LEU A 254 -13.52 -17.05 -16.72
N LEU A 255 -13.35 -15.73 -16.62
CA LEU A 255 -12.42 -15.12 -15.68
C LEU A 255 -12.84 -15.35 -14.21
N ILE A 256 -14.13 -15.26 -13.89
CA ILE A 256 -14.68 -15.54 -12.55
C ILE A 256 -14.39 -16.98 -12.16
N ASP A 257 -14.67 -17.93 -13.06
CA ASP A 257 -14.49 -19.36 -12.79
C ASP A 257 -13.02 -19.71 -12.60
N ALA A 258 -12.14 -19.16 -13.46
CA ALA A 258 -10.70 -19.32 -13.33
C ALA A 258 -10.17 -18.74 -11.99
N VAL A 259 -10.62 -17.55 -11.58
CA VAL A 259 -10.25 -16.92 -10.30
C VAL A 259 -10.71 -17.77 -9.11
N ARG A 260 -11.99 -18.14 -9.05
CA ARG A 260 -12.54 -18.90 -7.93
C ARG A 260 -11.89 -20.27 -7.80
N ALA A 261 -11.69 -20.97 -8.92
CA ALA A 261 -11.05 -22.28 -8.93
C ALA A 261 -9.55 -22.20 -8.57
N SER A 262 -8.85 -21.13 -8.96
CA SER A 262 -7.45 -20.91 -8.59
C SER A 262 -7.30 -20.61 -7.09
N ALA A 263 -8.12 -19.72 -6.55
CA ALA A 263 -8.10 -19.36 -5.15
C ALA A 263 -8.29 -20.58 -4.22
N ARG A 264 -9.18 -21.52 -4.60
CA ARG A 264 -9.41 -22.77 -3.86
C ARG A 264 -8.29 -23.81 -3.98
N ARG A 265 -7.56 -23.82 -5.11
CA ARG A 265 -6.54 -24.85 -5.42
C ARG A 265 -5.15 -24.49 -4.93
N VAL A 266 -4.78 -23.21 -4.97
CA VAL A 266 -3.40 -22.77 -4.73
C VAL A 266 -2.93 -23.19 -3.34
N LEU A 267 -1.76 -23.82 -3.33
CA LEU A 267 -1.09 -24.35 -2.14
C LEU A 267 0.38 -23.90 -2.16
N VAL A 268 0.87 -23.45 -1.00
CA VAL A 268 2.30 -23.20 -0.78
C VAL A 268 2.72 -23.98 0.46
N ARG A 269 3.80 -24.76 0.34
CA ARG A 269 4.42 -25.45 1.48
C ARG A 269 5.53 -24.59 2.08
N THR A 270 5.61 -24.57 3.42
CA THR A 270 6.75 -23.99 4.14
C THR A 270 7.96 -24.93 4.04
N PRO A 271 9.19 -24.44 4.22
CA PRO A 271 10.30 -25.32 4.56
C PRO A 271 9.95 -26.13 5.81
N TYR A 272 10.38 -27.40 5.85
CA TYR A 272 10.27 -28.20 7.07
C TYR A 272 11.18 -27.61 8.15
N SER A 273 10.67 -27.53 9.38
CA SER A 273 11.46 -27.22 10.57
C SER A 273 11.11 -28.23 11.67
N PRO A 274 12.08 -28.78 12.43
CA PRO A 274 11.80 -29.70 13.53
C PRO A 274 10.82 -29.12 14.57
N ALA A 275 10.83 -27.79 14.77
CA ALA A 275 9.98 -27.11 15.75
C ALA A 275 8.49 -26.98 15.34
N VAL A 276 8.19 -26.99 14.03
CA VAL A 276 6.83 -26.66 13.53
C VAL A 276 6.35 -27.57 12.38
N GLY A 277 7.18 -28.51 11.93
CA GLY A 277 6.90 -29.36 10.77
C GLY A 277 6.90 -28.60 9.44
N GLU A 278 6.34 -29.24 8.40
CA GLU A 278 5.97 -28.60 7.14
C GLU A 278 4.49 -28.20 7.19
N MET A 279 4.18 -26.94 6.87
CA MET A 279 2.82 -26.44 6.82
C MET A 279 2.34 -26.22 5.38
N SER A 280 1.07 -26.54 5.16
CA SER A 280 0.36 -26.35 3.89
C SER A 280 -0.50 -25.09 3.93
N LEU A 281 -0.05 -24.02 3.27
CA LEU A 281 -0.67 -22.70 3.28
C LEU A 281 -1.59 -22.51 2.06
N ARG A 282 -2.80 -22.00 2.29
CA ARG A 282 -3.84 -21.75 1.25
C ARG A 282 -4.53 -20.40 1.46
N TRP A 283 -5.27 -19.93 0.47
CA TRP A 283 -6.25 -18.86 0.68
C TRP A 283 -7.42 -19.36 1.55
N GLY A 284 -8.09 -18.43 2.24
CA GLY A 284 -9.30 -18.71 2.99
C GLY A 284 -10.50 -19.04 2.10
N ALA A 285 -11.54 -19.60 2.71
CA ALA A 285 -12.77 -19.97 2.01
C ALA A 285 -13.57 -18.77 1.48
N GLN A 286 -13.41 -17.59 2.12
CA GLN A 286 -14.05 -16.35 1.69
C GLN A 286 -13.33 -15.77 0.49
N ILE A 287 -13.90 -15.99 -0.69
CA ILE A 287 -13.39 -15.49 -1.97
C ILE A 287 -14.52 -14.72 -2.62
N ASP A 288 -14.26 -13.46 -2.96
CA ASP A 288 -15.19 -12.63 -3.72
C ASP A 288 -14.60 -12.32 -5.09
N ALA A 289 -15.41 -12.39 -6.13
CA ALA A 289 -15.03 -12.12 -7.51
C ALA A 289 -16.25 -11.56 -8.22
N ARG A 290 -16.28 -10.23 -8.38
CA ARG A 290 -17.41 -9.50 -8.95
C ARG A 290 -17.01 -8.83 -10.25
N PRO A 291 -17.84 -8.90 -11.30
CA PRO A 291 -17.58 -8.17 -12.53
C PRO A 291 -17.68 -6.66 -12.31
N LEU A 292 -16.79 -5.92 -12.98
CA LEU A 292 -16.84 -4.45 -13.07
C LEU A 292 -17.50 -4.09 -14.40
N ARG A 293 -18.80 -3.77 -14.35
CA ARG A 293 -19.63 -3.49 -15.53
C ARG A 293 -20.11 -2.05 -15.53
N THR A 294 -20.17 -1.44 -16.71
CA THR A 294 -20.68 -0.08 -16.92
C THR A 294 -22.20 0.03 -16.80
N ASP A 295 -22.95 -1.09 -16.82
CA ASP A 295 -24.40 -1.17 -16.98
C ASP A 295 -25.17 -1.76 -15.78
N GLY A 296 -24.62 -1.67 -14.55
CA GLY A 296 -25.49 -1.63 -13.34
C GLY A 296 -25.65 -2.90 -12.50
N GLY A 297 -24.55 -3.52 -12.07
CA GLY A 297 -24.59 -4.53 -10.99
C GLY A 297 -23.29 -4.71 -10.17
N GLY A 298 -22.22 -3.98 -10.53
CA GLY A 298 -20.93 -3.98 -9.84
C GLY A 298 -20.61 -2.61 -9.24
N PRO A 299 -19.56 -2.49 -8.39
CA PRO A 299 -19.10 -1.20 -7.91
C PRO A 299 -18.66 -0.31 -9.07
N ASP A 300 -18.95 0.98 -8.96
CA ASP A 300 -18.50 1.99 -9.92
C ASP A 300 -16.96 2.04 -10.00
N ASP A 301 -16.42 2.24 -11.21
CA ASP A 301 -14.97 2.16 -11.49
C ASP A 301 -14.20 3.25 -10.72
N ASP A 302 -14.79 4.44 -10.57
CA ASP A 302 -14.21 5.53 -9.78
C ASP A 302 -14.25 5.20 -8.28
N ALA A 303 -15.34 4.60 -7.79
CA ALA A 303 -15.43 4.09 -6.43
C ALA A 303 -14.39 2.98 -6.14
N VAL A 304 -14.11 2.10 -7.11
CA VAL A 304 -13.07 1.06 -6.98
C VAL A 304 -11.68 1.68 -6.91
N ALA A 305 -11.38 2.64 -7.79
CA ALA A 305 -10.10 3.33 -7.77
C ALA A 305 -9.89 4.10 -6.45
N ALA A 306 -10.92 4.80 -5.97
CA ALA A 306 -10.91 5.49 -4.69
C ALA A 306 -10.75 4.52 -3.52
N TYR A 307 -11.44 3.38 -3.56
CA TYR A 307 -11.31 2.31 -2.58
C TYR A 307 -9.86 1.80 -2.52
N VAL A 308 -9.26 1.42 -3.65
CA VAL A 308 -7.87 0.94 -3.68
C VAL A 308 -6.89 2.03 -3.18
N ALA A 309 -7.08 3.28 -3.61
CA ALA A 309 -6.25 4.41 -3.18
C ALA A 309 -6.34 4.69 -1.67
N LYS A 310 -7.50 4.45 -1.05
CA LYS A 310 -7.70 4.59 0.40
C LYS A 310 -6.82 3.63 1.21
N TYR A 311 -6.50 2.45 0.69
CA TYR A 311 -5.77 1.44 1.45
C TYR A 311 -4.26 1.51 1.30
N VAL A 312 -3.76 2.08 0.21
CA VAL A 312 -2.30 2.21 0.03
C VAL A 312 -1.67 3.18 1.02
N THR A 313 -2.46 4.07 1.62
CA THR A 313 -1.98 5.01 2.63
C THR A 313 -1.99 4.44 4.04
N LYS A 314 -2.70 3.33 4.27
CA LYS A 314 -2.77 2.71 5.59
C LYS A 314 -1.47 1.98 5.92
N GLY A 315 -0.89 2.34 7.05
CA GLY A 315 0.20 1.64 7.72
C GLY A 315 -0.32 0.42 8.50
N ALA A 316 0.61 -0.32 9.11
CA ALA A 316 0.23 -1.40 10.01
C ALA A 316 -0.39 -0.85 11.31
N SER A 317 0.06 0.33 11.73
CA SER A 317 -0.43 1.00 12.94
C SER A 317 -1.86 1.53 12.81
N ASP A 318 -2.27 1.96 11.61
CA ASP A 318 -3.58 2.60 11.34
C ASP A 318 -4.79 1.74 11.74
N ILE A 319 -4.61 0.42 11.81
CA ILE A 319 -5.65 -0.51 12.25
C ILE A 319 -5.20 -1.41 13.40
N GLY A 320 -4.10 -1.03 14.07
CA GLY A 320 -3.52 -1.78 15.18
C GLY A 320 -2.87 -3.10 14.80
N ALA A 321 -2.59 -3.38 13.53
CA ALA A 321 -2.03 -4.64 13.04
C ALA A 321 -0.49 -4.64 12.96
N GLY A 322 0.18 -3.80 13.74
CA GLY A 322 1.64 -3.68 13.79
C GLY A 322 2.11 -2.26 14.10
N THR A 323 3.36 -1.96 13.74
CA THR A 323 3.97 -0.63 13.91
C THR A 323 4.49 -0.08 12.58
N ASP A 324 4.59 1.24 12.47
CA ASP A 324 5.15 1.90 11.28
C ASP A 324 6.66 2.11 11.32
N TYR A 325 7.30 1.66 12.40
CA TYR A 325 8.74 1.64 12.58
C TYR A 325 9.21 0.20 12.83
N ARG A 326 10.45 -0.07 12.44
CA ARG A 326 11.04 -1.40 12.63
C ARG A 326 11.29 -1.65 14.12
N LEU A 327 11.06 -2.89 14.53
CA LEU A 327 11.41 -3.40 15.85
C LEU A 327 12.67 -4.26 15.68
N SER A 328 13.74 -3.89 16.37
CA SER A 328 15.07 -4.47 16.20
C SER A 328 15.51 -5.31 17.40
N THR A 329 14.80 -5.21 18.53
CA THR A 329 15.07 -5.98 19.74
C THR A 329 13.79 -6.61 20.31
N TRP A 330 13.95 -7.56 21.22
CA TRP A 330 12.81 -8.09 21.98
C TRP A 330 12.17 -7.02 22.87
N GLY A 331 12.97 -6.12 23.46
CA GLY A 331 12.46 -5.01 24.27
C GLY A 331 11.57 -4.05 23.48
N ASP A 332 11.88 -3.83 22.19
CA ASP A 332 11.03 -3.02 21.29
C ASP A 332 9.65 -3.67 21.09
N ILE A 333 9.57 -5.00 21.10
CA ILE A 333 8.30 -5.74 20.98
C ILE A 333 7.46 -5.59 22.25
N GLU A 334 8.09 -5.71 23.42
CA GLU A 334 7.41 -5.59 24.71
C GLU A 334 6.86 -4.17 24.95
N SER A 335 7.63 -3.16 24.53
CA SER A 335 7.25 -1.74 24.66
C SER A 335 6.33 -1.22 23.55
N ALA A 336 6.07 -2.01 22.50
CA ALA A 336 5.22 -1.59 21.40
C ALA A 336 3.79 -1.29 21.88
N PRO A 337 3.18 -0.15 21.47
CA PRO A 337 1.83 0.25 21.87
C PRO A 337 0.78 -0.50 21.02
N VAL A 338 0.71 -1.82 21.19
CA VAL A 338 -0.18 -2.72 20.44
C VAL A 338 -1.00 -3.60 21.37
N THR A 339 -2.07 -4.20 20.86
CA THR A 339 -2.86 -5.19 21.61
C THR A 339 -2.03 -6.44 21.92
N GLU A 340 -2.43 -7.20 22.94
CA GLU A 340 -1.71 -8.43 23.32
C GLU A 340 -1.73 -9.48 22.20
N HIS A 341 -2.81 -9.55 21.42
CA HIS A 341 -2.88 -10.40 20.23
C HIS A 341 -1.78 -10.07 19.21
N VAL A 342 -1.60 -8.78 18.92
CA VAL A 342 -0.62 -8.29 17.94
C VAL A 342 0.80 -8.44 18.49
N ARG A 343 1.01 -8.15 19.78
CA ARG A 343 2.28 -8.43 20.47
C ARG A 343 2.63 -9.92 20.40
N THR A 344 1.66 -10.81 20.58
CA THR A 344 1.86 -12.26 20.46
C THR A 344 2.26 -12.66 19.04
N LEU A 345 1.63 -12.09 18.00
CA LEU A 345 2.08 -12.27 16.60
C LEU A 345 3.51 -11.77 16.39
N MET A 346 3.89 -10.62 16.97
CA MET A 346 5.26 -10.10 16.90
C MET A 346 6.27 -11.04 17.57
N ARG A 347 5.97 -11.52 18.78
CA ARG A 347 6.78 -12.51 19.51
C ARG A 347 6.93 -13.80 18.71
N THR A 348 5.85 -14.31 18.13
CA THR A 348 5.88 -15.50 17.26
C THR A 348 6.75 -15.26 16.03
N CYS A 349 6.63 -14.11 15.38
CA CYS A 349 7.48 -13.70 14.27
C CYS A 349 8.97 -13.64 14.65
N TRP A 350 9.27 -13.15 15.85
CA TRP A 350 10.64 -13.08 16.37
C TRP A 350 11.25 -14.47 16.65
N ARG A 351 10.46 -15.35 17.30
CA ARG A 351 10.84 -16.74 17.61
C ARG A 351 11.06 -17.56 16.35
N LEU A 352 10.09 -17.56 15.43
CA LEU A 352 10.22 -18.24 14.14
C LEU A 352 11.38 -17.70 13.32
N GLY A 353 11.65 -16.40 13.39
CA GLY A 353 12.81 -15.79 12.74
C GLY A 353 14.17 -16.13 13.36
N GLY A 354 14.19 -16.85 14.48
CA GLY A 354 15.40 -17.44 15.07
C GLY A 354 15.69 -18.87 14.60
N LEU A 355 14.77 -19.51 13.87
CA LEU A 355 14.96 -20.86 13.36
C LEU A 355 15.88 -20.84 12.12
N PRO A 356 16.95 -21.65 12.06
CA PRO A 356 17.87 -21.69 10.92
C PRO A 356 17.17 -21.96 9.58
N GLU A 357 16.17 -22.84 9.58
CA GLU A 357 15.39 -23.24 8.40
C GLU A 357 14.59 -22.06 7.82
N TYR A 358 14.29 -21.06 8.66
CA TYR A 358 13.55 -19.85 8.29
C TYR A 358 14.44 -18.61 8.15
N ALA A 359 15.77 -18.75 8.20
CA ALA A 359 16.69 -17.64 7.96
C ALA A 359 16.42 -16.89 6.64
N PRO A 360 16.14 -17.56 5.49
CA PRO A 360 15.83 -16.86 4.24
C PRO A 360 14.53 -16.04 4.27
N LEU A 361 13.62 -16.34 5.21
CA LEU A 361 12.35 -15.62 5.37
C LEU A 361 12.55 -14.25 6.04
N ARG A 362 13.66 -14.07 6.77
CA ARG A 362 14.04 -12.82 7.46
C ARG A 362 12.93 -12.27 8.36
N LEU A 363 12.19 -13.15 9.05
CA LEU A 363 10.98 -12.79 9.81
C LEU A 363 11.22 -11.67 10.84
N ARG A 364 12.39 -11.64 11.51
CA ARG A 364 12.74 -10.58 12.46
C ARG A 364 12.75 -9.18 11.85
N ALA A 365 13.19 -9.05 10.59
CA ALA A 365 13.19 -7.75 9.89
C ALA A 365 11.77 -7.23 9.58
N TRP A 366 10.75 -8.09 9.67
CA TRP A 366 9.35 -7.82 9.32
C TRP A 366 8.40 -8.01 10.51
N VAL A 367 8.90 -8.00 11.75
CA VAL A 367 8.07 -8.12 12.97
C VAL A 367 7.05 -7.00 13.06
N HIS A 368 7.44 -5.77 12.73
CA HIS A 368 6.56 -4.59 12.68
C HIS A 368 5.36 -4.73 11.72
N THR A 369 5.44 -5.65 10.74
CA THR A 369 4.36 -6.01 9.80
C THR A 369 3.87 -7.45 9.99
N LEU A 370 4.15 -8.05 11.15
CA LEU A 370 3.71 -9.40 11.54
C LEU A 370 4.13 -10.47 10.52
N GLY A 371 5.32 -10.32 9.94
CA GLY A 371 5.89 -11.24 8.96
C GLY A 371 5.47 -10.98 7.51
N TYR A 372 4.52 -10.08 7.26
CA TYR A 372 4.16 -9.71 5.89
C TYR A 372 5.27 -8.85 5.27
N ARG A 373 5.88 -9.35 4.20
CA ARG A 373 7.00 -8.70 3.50
C ARG A 373 6.66 -8.23 2.08
N GLY A 374 5.39 -8.33 1.70
CA GLY A 374 4.95 -7.96 0.36
C GLY A 374 4.80 -6.45 0.17
N HIS A 375 4.80 -6.00 -1.08
CA HIS A 375 4.35 -4.64 -1.38
C HIS A 375 2.84 -4.51 -1.13
N ILE A 376 2.45 -3.43 -0.46
CA ILE A 376 1.03 -3.09 -0.26
C ILE A 376 0.33 -2.94 -1.60
N LEU A 377 0.88 -2.18 -2.55
CA LEU A 377 0.36 -2.10 -3.91
C LEU A 377 1.30 -2.80 -4.88
N THR A 378 0.77 -3.66 -5.75
CA THR A 378 1.49 -4.22 -6.89
C THR A 378 0.62 -4.15 -8.13
N LYS A 379 1.16 -3.68 -9.26
CA LYS A 379 0.50 -3.81 -10.55
C LYS A 379 1.34 -4.64 -11.52
N SER A 380 0.66 -5.33 -12.43
CA SER A 380 1.29 -5.93 -13.59
C SER A 380 1.81 -4.84 -14.54
N ARG A 381 2.84 -5.15 -15.34
CA ARG A 381 3.54 -4.17 -16.17
C ARG A 381 2.61 -3.39 -17.12
N ALA A 382 1.67 -4.07 -17.78
CA ALA A 382 0.76 -3.48 -18.77
C ALA A 382 -0.63 -3.10 -18.21
N TYR A 383 -0.79 -3.06 -16.89
CA TYR A 383 -2.10 -2.70 -16.32
C TYR A 383 -2.48 -1.24 -16.65
N SER A 384 -1.55 -0.30 -16.42
CA SER A 384 -1.73 1.14 -16.62
C SER A 384 -0.39 1.89 -16.62
N THR A 385 -0.43 3.23 -16.58
CA THR A 385 0.71 4.15 -16.40
C THR A 385 1.57 3.86 -15.14
N THR A 386 2.63 4.62 -14.92
CA THR A 386 3.57 4.43 -13.79
C THR A 386 3.64 5.64 -12.87
N TYR A 387 4.02 5.44 -11.60
CA TYR A 387 4.32 6.55 -10.69
C TYR A 387 5.40 7.49 -11.24
N THR A 388 6.34 6.99 -12.03
CA THR A 388 7.38 7.82 -12.66
C THR A 388 6.77 8.73 -13.71
N ALA A 389 5.92 8.19 -14.60
CA ALA A 389 5.21 8.98 -15.60
C ALA A 389 4.30 10.04 -14.96
N LEU A 390 3.53 9.67 -13.92
CA LEU A 390 2.69 10.61 -13.16
C LEU A 390 3.49 11.75 -12.51
N ARG A 391 4.69 11.43 -12.00
CA ARG A 391 5.59 12.45 -11.43
C ARG A 391 6.21 13.35 -12.49
N ALA A 392 6.56 12.80 -13.65
CA ALA A 392 7.08 13.58 -14.78
C ALA A 392 6.01 14.54 -15.32
N GLU A 393 4.79 14.04 -15.59
CA GLU A 393 3.65 14.86 -16.03
C GLU A 393 3.37 16.02 -15.05
N ARG A 394 3.40 15.74 -13.74
CA ARG A 394 3.28 16.78 -12.71
C ARG A 394 4.43 17.78 -12.72
N ALA A 395 5.66 17.34 -13.00
CA ALA A 395 6.81 18.23 -13.08
C ALA A 395 6.69 19.16 -14.30
N HIS A 396 6.29 18.64 -15.46
CA HIS A 396 6.03 19.44 -16.66
C HIS A 396 4.93 20.48 -16.43
N TYR A 397 3.81 20.08 -15.82
CA TYR A 397 2.73 21.00 -15.46
C TYR A 397 3.20 22.15 -14.54
N ARG A 398 4.23 21.92 -13.71
CA ARG A 398 4.83 22.93 -12.83
C ARG A 398 5.92 23.77 -13.51
N GLY A 399 6.02 23.72 -14.83
CA GLY A 399 6.98 24.52 -15.61
C GLY A 399 8.34 23.84 -15.83
N HIS A 400 8.47 22.53 -15.58
CA HIS A 400 9.68 21.80 -16.01
C HIS A 400 9.64 21.60 -17.53
N THR A 401 10.50 22.32 -18.25
CA THR A 401 10.63 22.19 -19.70
C THR A 401 11.60 21.06 -20.01
N ASP A 402 11.16 20.06 -20.78
CA ASP A 402 12.08 19.06 -21.32
C ASP A 402 12.88 19.73 -22.44
N LEU A 403 14.20 19.82 -22.27
CA LEU A 403 15.08 20.39 -23.27
C LEU A 403 15.65 19.24 -24.12
N PRO A 404 15.27 19.13 -25.41
CA PRO A 404 15.80 18.09 -26.29
C PRO A 404 17.33 18.16 -26.32
N HIS A 405 17.99 17.00 -26.30
CA HIS A 405 19.46 16.88 -26.30
C HIS A 405 20.18 17.39 -25.04
N ALA A 406 19.47 17.87 -24.02
CA ALA A 406 20.11 18.26 -22.77
C ALA A 406 20.62 17.04 -21.98
N ILE A 407 21.84 17.14 -21.46
CA ILE A 407 22.46 16.16 -20.58
C ILE A 407 22.47 16.73 -19.17
N THR A 408 21.84 16.05 -18.22
CA THR A 408 21.82 16.47 -16.81
C THR A 408 22.76 15.62 -15.95
N GLU A 409 23.81 16.24 -15.44
CA GLU A 409 24.70 15.69 -14.41
C GLU A 409 24.18 16.02 -13.02
N ARG A 410 24.21 15.04 -12.11
CA ARG A 410 23.63 15.17 -10.76
C ARG A 410 24.60 14.61 -9.73
N HIS A 411 25.05 15.47 -8.82
CA HIS A 411 25.89 15.09 -7.69
C HIS A 411 25.13 15.37 -6.40
N TRP A 412 24.37 14.39 -5.91
CA TRP A 412 23.56 14.53 -4.70
C TRP A 412 24.02 13.57 -3.61
N ARG A 413 24.20 14.08 -2.40
CA ARG A 413 24.49 13.29 -1.20
C ARG A 413 23.38 13.46 -0.17
N TYR A 414 22.97 12.35 0.44
CA TYR A 414 22.09 12.38 1.61
C TYR A 414 22.82 12.99 2.81
N VAL A 415 22.20 13.99 3.46
CA VAL A 415 22.79 14.66 4.65
C VAL A 415 21.90 14.62 5.89
N GLY A 416 20.69 14.07 5.80
CA GLY A 416 19.79 13.93 6.93
C GLY A 416 18.31 13.93 6.54
N SER A 417 17.44 14.00 7.53
CA SER A 417 15.99 14.11 7.32
C SER A 417 15.29 14.76 8.51
N GLY A 418 14.06 15.21 8.29
CA GLY A 418 13.22 15.77 9.34
C GLY A 418 13.36 17.27 9.53
N HIS A 419 12.42 17.85 10.27
CA HIS A 419 12.44 19.26 10.63
C HIS A 419 13.01 19.45 12.04
N THR A 420 13.52 20.64 12.30
CA THR A 420 13.63 21.12 13.69
C THR A 420 12.22 21.33 14.27
N PRO A 421 12.06 21.38 15.61
CA PRO A 421 10.74 21.52 16.23
C PRO A 421 9.91 22.71 15.70
N GLY A 422 10.52 23.87 15.46
CA GLY A 422 9.83 25.05 14.90
C GLY A 422 9.49 24.91 13.42
N ALA A 423 10.41 24.37 12.61
CA ALA A 423 10.15 24.12 11.19
C ALA A 423 9.05 23.06 10.98
N ALA A 424 8.87 22.14 11.93
CA ALA A 424 7.79 21.16 11.91
C ALA A 424 6.40 21.81 12.05
N LEU A 425 6.29 22.87 12.85
CA LEU A 425 5.05 23.67 12.98
C LEU A 425 4.72 24.35 11.65
N VAL A 426 5.70 25.01 11.02
CA VAL A 426 5.54 25.65 9.69
C VAL A 426 5.12 24.64 8.63
N ALA A 427 5.78 23.48 8.59
CA ALA A 427 5.43 22.42 7.64
C ALA A 427 4.02 21.87 7.86
N THR A 428 3.56 21.78 9.11
CA THR A 428 2.21 21.35 9.46
C THR A 428 1.18 22.35 8.96
N GLY A 429 1.36 23.65 9.26
CA GLY A 429 0.46 24.71 8.78
C GLY A 429 0.34 24.72 7.26
N ILE A 430 1.46 24.64 6.54
CA ILE A 430 1.45 24.53 5.06
C ILE A 430 0.66 23.30 4.59
N ALA A 431 0.82 22.15 5.25
CA ALA A 431 0.12 20.93 4.86
C ALA A 431 -1.40 21.04 5.08
N GLU A 432 -1.81 21.74 6.15
CA GLU A 432 -3.19 22.03 6.53
C GLU A 432 -3.82 23.05 5.56
N ASP A 433 -3.17 24.18 5.31
CA ASP A 433 -3.64 25.20 4.36
C ASP A 433 -3.86 24.63 2.96
N LEU A 434 -2.89 23.81 2.50
CA LEU A 434 -3.02 23.11 1.23
C LEU A 434 -4.17 22.10 1.25
N ALA A 435 -4.43 21.43 2.37
CA ALA A 435 -5.53 20.49 2.51
C ALA A 435 -6.88 21.21 2.45
N GLU A 436 -6.98 22.34 3.14
CA GLU A 436 -8.18 23.17 3.20
C GLU A 436 -8.49 23.81 1.85
N SER A 437 -7.48 24.40 1.19
CA SER A 437 -7.63 24.96 -0.17
C SER A 437 -8.21 23.95 -1.16
N ARG A 438 -7.80 22.68 -1.06
CA ARG A 438 -8.34 21.60 -1.89
C ARG A 438 -9.76 21.21 -1.48
N ARG A 439 -10.06 21.15 -0.19
CA ARG A 439 -11.40 20.85 0.32
C ARG A 439 -12.39 21.88 -0.21
N LEU A 440 -12.02 23.16 -0.12
CA LEU A 440 -12.80 24.27 -0.64
C LEU A 440 -12.99 24.15 -2.15
N ALA A 441 -11.92 23.90 -2.92
CA ALA A 441 -12.02 23.71 -4.37
C ALA A 441 -12.97 22.57 -4.78
N LEU A 442 -13.00 21.45 -4.03
CA LEU A 442 -13.93 20.35 -4.29
C LEU A 442 -15.38 20.75 -4.01
N VAL A 443 -15.63 21.50 -2.93
CA VAL A 443 -16.96 22.04 -2.62
C VAL A 443 -17.43 22.99 -3.73
N THR A 444 -16.54 23.86 -4.24
CA THR A 444 -16.90 24.80 -5.31
C THR A 444 -17.24 24.10 -6.62
N VAL A 445 -16.52 23.04 -6.98
CA VAL A 445 -16.84 22.21 -8.16
C VAL A 445 -18.18 21.50 -7.98
N GLN A 446 -18.46 20.99 -6.78
CA GLN A 446 -19.74 20.32 -6.49
C GLN A 446 -20.92 21.29 -6.46
N GLU A 447 -20.75 22.53 -6.00
CA GLU A 447 -21.82 23.55 -6.00
C GLU A 447 -22.05 24.16 -7.40
N GLY A 448 -21.01 24.23 -8.24
CA GLY A 448 -21.10 24.70 -9.63
C GLY A 448 -21.77 23.74 -10.61
N GLU A 449 -21.92 22.45 -10.27
CA GLU A 449 -22.69 21.47 -11.07
C GLU A 449 -24.22 21.56 -10.83
N TRP A 450 -24.69 22.43 -9.93
CA TRP A 450 -26.11 22.68 -9.64
C TRP A 450 -26.60 24.07 -10.10
N CYS A 451 -25.84 24.79 -10.92
CA CYS A 451 -26.22 26.08 -11.51
C CYS A 451 -26.44 25.99 -13.02
#